data_AF-A0A660QIZ2-F1
#
_entry.id   AF-A0A660QIZ2-F1
#
_cell.length_a   1.000
_cell.length_b   1.000
_cell.length_c   1.000
_cell.angle_alpha   90.00
_cell.angle_beta   90.00
_cell.angle_gamma   90.00
#
_symmetry.space_group_name_H-M   'P 1'
#
loop_
_entity.id
_entity.type
_entity.pdbx_description
1 polymer ?
#
loop_
_entity_poly.entity_id
_entity_poly.type
_entity_poly.pdbx_seq_one_letter_code
_entity_poly.pdbx_strand_id
1 'polypeptide(L)' 'MLVKILTPYGKVLEREAYLVSFRTPEGSMGVLPRRAPIITCLAVSKVKIVSDGDVEEIE' A
#
# COMPACT_ATOMS: atom_id res chain seq x y z
N MET A 1 1.75 -5.35 9.47
CA MET A 1 2.18 -3.94 9.41
C MET A 1 0.94 -3.09 9.29
N LEU A 2 0.78 -2.03 10.09
CA LEU A 2 -0.40 -1.16 9.98
C LEU A 2 -0.26 -0.26 8.75
N VAL A 3 -1.23 -0.34 7.84
CA VAL A 3 -1.29 0.46 6.61
C VAL A 3 -2.44 1.45 6.74
N LYS A 4 -2.17 2.72 6.42
CA LYS A 4 -3.17 3.79 6.41
C LYS A 4 -3.14 4.50 5.06
N ILE A 5 -4.29 4.60 4.39
CA ILE A 5 -4.46 5.38 3.17
C ILE A 5 -5.33 6.59 3.49
N LEU A 6 -4.75 7.77 3.25
CA LEU A 6 -5.37 9.06 3.54
C LEU A 6 -5.56 9.84 2.24
N THR A 7 -6.69 10.52 2.15
CA THR A 7 -6.98 11.52 1.12
C THR A 7 -7.25 12.86 1.80
N PRO A 8 -7.28 13.98 1.05
CA PRO A 8 -7.67 15.27 1.60
C PRO A 8 -9.06 15.26 2.26
N TYR A 9 -9.96 14.36 1.85
CA TYR A 9 -11.32 14.25 2.38
C TYR A 9 -11.42 13.35 3.62
N GLY A 10 -10.36 12.60 3.95
CA GLY A 10 -10.32 11.74 5.11
C GLY A 10 -9.63 10.40 4.87
N LYS A 11 -9.76 9.53 5.87
CA LYS A 11 -9.16 8.20 5.90
C LYS A 11 -9.98 7.23 5.07
N VAL A 12 -9.37 6.66 4.03
CA VAL A 12 -10.00 5.67 3.15
C VAL A 12 -9.79 4.26 3.69
N LEU A 13 -8.60 3.98 4.26
CA LEU A 13 -8.25 2.67 4.76
C LEU A 13 -7.39 2.75 6.01
N GLU A 14 -7.63 1.84 6.96
CA GLU A 14 -6.72 1.51 8.06
C GLU A 14 -6.84 0.03 8.40
N ARG A 15 -5.79 -0.75 8.14
CA ARG A 15 -5.79 -2.21 8.36
C ARG A 15 -4.38 -2.76 8.58
N GLU A 16 -4.27 -3.91 9.22
CA GLU A 16 -3.03 -4.69 9.24
C GLU A 16 -2.86 -5.49 7.95
N ALA A 17 -1.68 -5.36 7.32
CA ALA A 17 -1.31 -6.06 6.10
C ALA A 17 0.04 -6.76 6.23
N TYR A 18 0.19 -7.86 5.51
CA TYR A 18 1.43 -8.61 5.34
C TYR A 18 2.20 -8.18 4.08
N LEU A 19 1.52 -7.76 3.01
CA LEU A 19 2.17 -7.25 1.81
C LEU A 19 1.39 -6.05 1.28
N VAL A 20 2.11 -5.01 0.89
CA VAL A 20 1.56 -3.89 0.12
C VAL A 20 2.31 -3.81 -1.20
N SER A 21 1.59 -3.92 -2.30
CA SER A 21 2.15 -3.80 -3.65
C SER A 21 1.57 -2.57 -4.34
N PHE A 22 2.44 -1.72 -4.86
CA PHE A 22 2.06 -0.48 -5.53
C PHE A 22 2.99 -0.20 -6.72
N ARG A 23 2.63 0.79 -7.54
CA ARG A 23 3.42 1.22 -8.68
C ARG A 23 3.99 2.62 -8.41
N THR A 24 5.29 2.77 -8.62
CA THR A 24 6.00 4.05 -8.70
C THR A 24 6.21 4.41 -10.18
N PRO A 25 6.62 5.65 -10.50
CA PRO A 25 6.96 6.02 -11.88
C PRO A 25 8.04 5.13 -12.52
N GLU A 26 8.92 4.54 -11.71
CA GLU A 26 10.04 3.70 -12.16
C GLU A 26 9.67 2.22 -12.28
N GLY A 27 8.59 1.76 -11.65
CA GLY A 27 8.18 0.37 -11.71
C GLY A 27 7.25 -0.08 -10.58
N SER A 28 7.06 -1.39 -10.45
CA SER A 28 6.26 -1.97 -9.37
C SER A 28 7.13 -2.28 -8.15
N MET A 29 6.60 -2.00 -6.95
CA MET A 29 7.29 -2.25 -5.69
C MET A 29 6.38 -2.95 -4.69
N GLY A 30 6.95 -3.92 -3.97
CA GLY A 30 6.32 -4.61 -2.84
C GLY A 30 6.98 -4.25 -1.51
N VAL A 31 6.18 -4.04 -0.48
CA VAL A 31 6.61 -3.74 0.89
C VAL A 31 6.12 -4.84 1.83
N LEU A 32 7.08 -5.45 2.53
CA LEU A 32 6.87 -6.44 3.58
C LEU A 32 7.12 -5.81 4.98
N PRO A 33 6.61 -6.43 6.06
CA PRO A 33 6.92 -6.06 7.43
C PRO A 33 8.43 -5.98 7.68
N ARG A 34 8.87 -5.03 8.51
CA ARG A 34 10.28 -4.81 8.86
C ARG A 34 11.20 -4.42 7.68
N ARG A 35 10.62 -3.94 6.59
CA ARG A 35 11.33 -3.19 5.54
C ARG A 35 12.03 -1.95 6.13
N ALA A 36 13.20 -1.60 5.59
CA ALA A 36 13.87 -0.33 5.87
C ALA A 36 12.99 0.88 5.45
N PRO A 37 12.98 1.99 6.22
CA PRO A 37 12.14 3.15 5.92
C PRO A 37 12.40 3.71 4.52
N ILE A 38 11.33 4.10 3.81
CA ILE A 38 11.42 4.71 2.48
C ILE A 38 10.40 5.83 2.29
N ILE A 39 10.71 6.70 1.34
CA ILE A 39 9.79 7.68 0.77
C ILE A 39 9.88 7.55 -0.75
N THR A 40 8.75 7.48 -1.43
CA THR A 40 8.69 7.36 -2.89
C THR A 40 7.41 7.98 -3.44
N CYS A 41 7.43 8.38 -4.70
CA CYS A 41 6.24 8.84 -5.41
C CYS A 41 5.47 7.63 -5.95
N LEU A 42 4.14 7.69 -5.86
CA LEU A 42 3.25 6.69 -6.44
C LEU A 42 2.79 7.16 -7.82
N ALA A 43 2.69 6.24 -8.77
CA ALA A 43 2.02 6.47 -10.04
C ALA A 43 0.51 6.21 -9.90
N VAL A 44 -0.30 6.79 -10.77
CA VAL A 44 -1.76 6.53 -10.81
C VAL A 44 -1.98 5.08 -11.22
N SER A 45 -2.30 4.23 -10.24
CA SER A 45 -2.43 2.79 -10.39
C SER A 45 -3.08 2.21 -9.13
N LYS A 46 -3.61 0.99 -9.26
CA LYS A 46 -4.13 0.24 -8.11
C LYS A 46 -3.07 -0.03 -7.06
N VAL A 47 -3.48 0.04 -5.80
CA VAL A 47 -2.71 -0.46 -4.65
C VAL A 47 -3.31 -1.79 -4.22
N LYS A 48 -2.47 -2.82 -4.17
CA LYS A 48 -2.85 -4.15 -3.72
C LYS A 48 -2.38 -4.38 -2.30
N ILE A 49 -3.30 -4.74 -1.42
CA ILE A 49 -3.05 -4.98 -0.01
C ILE A 49 -3.42 -6.42 0.28
N VAL A 50 -2.48 -7.16 0.85
CA VAL A 50 -2.67 -8.56 1.25
C VAL A 50 -2.63 -8.63 2.77
N SER A 51 -3.74 -9.07 3.34
CA SER A 51 -3.94 -9.37 4.74
C SER A 51 -4.15 -10.88 4.92
N ASP A 52 -4.23 -11.37 6.17
CA ASP A 52 -4.38 -12.79 6.46
C ASP A 52 -5.65 -13.37 5.79
N GLY A 53 -5.47 -14.04 4.65
CA GLY A 53 -6.53 -14.64 3.84
C GLY A 53 -7.20 -13.72 2.81
N ASP A 54 -7.04 -12.41 2.90
CA ASP A 54 -7.77 -11.44 2.05
C ASP A 54 -6.84 -10.64 1.13
N VAL A 55 -7.25 -10.51 -0.13
CA VAL A 55 -6.59 -9.66 -1.14
C VAL A 55 -7.55 -8.55 -1.54
N GLU A 56 -7.14 -7.30 -1.30
CA GLU A 56 -7.89 -6.11 -1.69
C GLU A 56 -7.11 -5.29 -2.72
N GLU A 57 -7.82 -4.78 -3.73
CA GLU A 57 -7.29 -3.84 -4.73
C GLU A 57 -8.08 -2.54 -4.65
N ILE A 58 -7.38 -1.44 -4.36
CA ILE A 58 -7.95 -0.09 -4.27
C ILE A 58 -7.50 0.70 -5.50
N GLU A 59 -8.44 1.30 -6.22
CA GLU A 59 -8.24 2.24 -7.34
C GLU A 59 -8.15 3.70 -6.87
#